data_AF-A0A957P6W9-F1
#
_entry.id   AF-A0A957P6W9-F1
#
_cell.length_a   1.000
_cell.length_b   1.000
_cell.length_c   1.000
_cell.angle_alpha   90.00
_cell.angle_beta   90.00
_cell.angle_gamma   90.00
#
_symmetry.space_group_name_H-M   'P 1'
#
loop_
_entity.id
_entity.type
_entity.pdbx_description
1 polymer ?
#
loop_
_entity_poly.entity_id
_entity_poly.type
_entity_poly.pdbx_seq_one_letter_code
_entity_poly.pdbx_strand_id
1 'polypeptide(L)' 'MSQLVLTANPDFADLALAEVDAAGVTSLAMEMLEPGVYLLDLAEAFWDLAEHWRSHPPMFVRHICPVQLTVPL' A
#
# COMPACT_ATOMS: atom_id res chain seq x y z
N MET A 1 7.42 -10.91 -5.48
CA MET A 1 7.41 -9.51 -5.07
C MET A 1 6.37 -8.80 -5.91
N SER A 2 5.35 -8.26 -5.26
CA SER A 2 4.25 -7.53 -5.91
C SER A 2 4.38 -6.07 -5.52
N GLN A 3 4.27 -5.15 -6.46
CA GLN A 3 4.25 -3.72 -6.16
C GLN A 3 2.82 -3.19 -6.12
N LEU A 4 2.59 -2.20 -5.26
CA LEU A 4 1.35 -1.44 -5.28
C LEU A 4 1.60 0.06 -5.05
N VAL A 5 0.69 0.86 -5.59
CA VAL A 5 0.55 2.28 -5.21
C VAL A 5 -0.52 2.39 -4.14
N LEU A 6 -0.18 3.02 -3.03
CA LEU A 6 -1.08 3.34 -1.93
C LEU A 6 -1.29 4.85 -1.85
N THR A 7 -2.53 5.26 -1.59
CA THR A 7 -2.84 6.66 -1.29
C THR A 7 -3.48 6.83 0.08
N ALA A 8 -3.12 7.93 0.75
CA ALA A 8 -3.60 8.31 2.06
C ALA A 8 -3.79 9.83 2.13
N ASN A 9 -4.41 10.31 3.22
CA ASN A 9 -4.26 11.73 3.57
C ASN A 9 -2.82 11.96 4.05
N PRO A 10 -2.07 12.94 3.53
CA PRO A 10 -0.72 13.24 3.99
C PRO A 10 -0.62 13.42 5.52
N ASP A 11 -1.63 14.03 6.14
CA ASP A 11 -1.66 14.28 7.59
C ASP A 11 -1.81 13.01 8.45
N PHE A 12 -2.17 11.88 7.83
CA PHE A 12 -2.41 10.60 8.50
C PHE A 12 -1.70 9.43 7.79
N ALA A 13 -0.66 9.73 7.01
CA ALA A 13 0.00 8.73 6.19
C ALA A 13 0.74 7.66 7.01
N ASP A 14 1.26 8.04 8.18
CA ASP A 14 1.85 7.13 9.16
C ASP A 14 0.86 6.07 9.65
N LEU A 15 -0.38 6.48 9.95
CA LEU A 15 -1.45 5.58 10.35
C LEU A 15 -1.88 4.67 9.19
N ALA A 16 -1.92 5.19 7.97
CA ALA A 16 -2.21 4.38 6.77
C ALA A 16 -1.14 3.30 6.53
N LEU A 17 0.14 3.61 6.75
CA LEU A 17 1.23 2.64 6.63
C LEU A 17 1.16 1.58 7.74
N ALA A 18 0.82 1.99 8.97
CA ALA A 18 0.60 1.06 10.07
C ALA A 18 -0.56 0.07 9.79
N GLU A 19 -1.58 0.46 9.02
CA GLU A 19 -2.66 -0.45 8.58
C GLU A 19 -2.17 -1.51 7.59
N VAL A 20 -1.17 -1.20 6.76
CA VAL A 20 -0.54 -2.18 5.88
C VAL A 20 0.23 -3.20 6.71
N ASP A 21 1.03 -2.75 7.66
CA ASP A 21 1.79 -3.64 8.55
C ASP A 21 0.83 -4.51 9.40
N ALA A 22 -0.27 -3.93 9.90
CA ALA A 22 -1.28 -4.64 10.68
C ALA A 22 -2.06 -5.69 9.88
N ALA A 23 -2.18 -5.52 8.55
CA ALA A 23 -2.76 -6.52 7.66
C ALA A 23 -1.88 -7.78 7.51
N GLY A 24 -0.73 -7.81 8.18
CA GLY A 24 0.23 -8.91 8.13
C GLY A 24 1.03 -8.93 6.83
N VAL A 25 1.02 -7.82 6.08
CA VAL A 25 1.78 -7.67 4.84
C VAL A 25 3.12 -7.05 5.17
N THR A 26 4.19 -7.77 4.84
CA THR A 26 5.54 -7.24 5.07
C THR A 26 5.89 -6.30 3.92
N SER A 27 5.91 -4.99 4.21
CA SER A 27 6.49 -4.02 3.27
C SER A 27 8.02 -4.19 3.24
N LEU A 28 8.54 -4.64 2.10
CA LEU A 28 9.98 -4.89 1.92
C LEU A 28 10.74 -3.60 1.61
N ALA A 29 10.08 -2.68 0.92
CA ALA A 29 10.57 -1.34 0.63
C ALA A 29 9.40 -0.39 0.42
N MET A 30 9.63 0.87 0.72
CA MET A 30 8.67 1.96 0.56
C MET A 30 9.37 3.15 -0.07
N GLU A 31 8.79 3.66 -1.14
CA GLU A 31 9.18 4.92 -1.76
C GLU A 31 7.99 5.88 -1.69
N MET A 32 8.22 7.09 -1.19
CA MET A 32 7.23 8.16 -1.24
C MET A 32 7.37 8.88 -2.58
N LEU A 33 6.36 8.76 -3.43
CA LEU A 33 6.35 9.41 -4.76
C LEU A 33 5.93 10.87 -4.64
N GLU A 34 4.92 11.14 -3.80
CA GLU A 34 4.39 12.46 -3.45
C GLU A 34 3.81 12.39 -2.02
N PRO A 35 3.55 13.52 -1.34
CA PRO A 35 2.89 13.50 -0.03
C PRO A 35 1.57 12.72 -0.07
N GLY A 36 1.48 11.65 0.73
CA GLY A 36 0.31 10.78 0.77
C GLY A 36 0.20 9.77 -0.38
N VAL A 37 1.22 9.64 -1.24
CA VAL A 37 1.29 8.66 -2.34
C VAL A 37 2.57 7.84 -2.22
N TYR A 38 2.41 6.53 -2.06
CA TYR A 38 3.50 5.61 -1.78
C TYR A 38 3.54 4.48 -2.80
N LEU A 39 4.74 4.09 -3.21
CA LEU A 39 5.02 2.82 -3.88
C LEU A 39 5.53 1.85 -2.81
N LEU A 40 4.84 0.71 -2.66
CA LEU A 40 5.19 -0.33 -1.70
C LEU A 40 5.60 -1.61 -2.43
N ASP A 41 6.73 -2.19 -2.02
CA ASP A 41 7.09 -3.57 -2.36
C ASP A 41 6.49 -4.51 -1.32
N LEU A 42 5.61 -5.41 -1.76
CA LEU A 42 5.01 -6.43 -0.91
C LEU A 42 5.79 -7.74 -1.00
N ALA A 43 6.00 -8.37 0.16
CA ALA A 43 6.44 -9.76 0.23
C ALA A 43 5.35 -10.71 -0.30
N GLU A 44 4.09 -10.45 0.05
CA GLU A 44 2.89 -11.19 -0.34
C GLU A 44 2.30 -10.71 -1.68
N ALA A 45 1.25 -11.39 -2.16
CA ALA A 45 0.55 -10.93 -3.36
C ALA A 45 -0.41 -9.79 -3.01
N PHE A 46 -0.55 -8.81 -3.92
CA PHE A 46 -1.52 -7.72 -3.80
C PHE A 46 -2.94 -8.20 -3.46
N TRP A 47 -3.35 -9.33 -4.05
CA TRP A 47 -4.70 -9.87 -3.86
C TRP A 47 -4.98 -10.35 -2.44
N ASP A 48 -3.95 -10.81 -1.72
CA ASP A 48 -4.09 -11.24 -0.33
C ASP A 48 -4.44 -10.04 0.56
N LEU A 49 -3.75 -8.91 0.36
CA LEU A 49 -4.06 -7.64 1.03
C LEU A 49 -5.47 -7.15 0.68
N ALA A 50 -5.82 -7.17 -0.60
CA ALA A 50 -7.13 -6.73 -1.07
C ALA A 50 -8.27 -7.58 -0.50
N GLU A 51 -8.09 -8.89 -0.36
CA GLU A 51 -9.06 -9.80 0.25
C GLU A 51 -9.16 -9.58 1.76
N HIS A 52 -8.03 -9.43 2.46
CA HIS A 52 -8.01 -9.10 3.88
C HIS A 52 -8.84 -7.83 4.15
N TRP A 53 -8.59 -6.75 3.40
CA TRP A 53 -9.29 -5.48 3.56
C TRP A 53 -10.75 -5.47 3.10
N ARG A 54 -11.21 -6.44 2.30
CA ARG A 54 -12.67 -6.60 2.09
C ARG A 54 -13.39 -6.98 3.38
N SER A 55 -12.73 -7.75 4.24
CA SER A 55 -13.28 -8.19 5.53
C SER A 55 -12.93 -7.25 6.70
N HIS A 56 -11.79 -6.57 6.60
CA HIS A 56 -11.27 -5.64 7.61
C HIS A 56 -10.86 -4.33 6.92
N PRO A 57 -11.82 -3.49 6.52
CA PRO A 57 -11.53 -2.31 5.72
C PRO A 57 -10.60 -1.35 6.48
N PRO A 58 -9.58 -0.79 5.80
CA PRO A 58 -8.71 0.21 6.41
C PRO A 58 -9.46 1.52 6.61
N MET A 59 -9.03 2.30 7.59
CA MET A 59 -9.58 3.63 7.88
C MET A 59 -8.78 4.76 7.24
N PHE A 60 -7.45 4.67 7.19
CA PHE A 60 -6.58 5.75 6.75
C PHE A 60 -6.09 5.57 5.31
N VAL A 61 -6.00 4.33 4.84
CA VAL A 61 -5.78 4.03 3.42
C VAL A 61 -7.01 4.42 2.61
N ARG A 62 -6.81 5.27 1.60
CA ARG A 62 -7.88 5.71 0.69
C ARG A 62 -8.01 4.82 -0.54
N HIS A 63 -6.89 4.36 -1.08
CA HIS A 63 -6.87 3.51 -2.27
C HIS A 63 -5.58 2.70 -2.36
N ILE A 64 -5.68 1.50 -2.94
CA ILE A 64 -4.53 0.71 -3.39
C ILE A 64 -4.71 0.28 -4.85
N CYS A 65 -3.61 0.27 -5.60
CA CYS A 65 -3.57 -0.16 -7.00
C CYS A 65 -2.38 -1.08 -7.25
N PRO A 66 -2.54 -2.27 -7.86
CA PRO A 66 -1.40 -3.10 -8.19
C PRO A 66 -0.59 -2.47 -9.33
N VAL A 67 0.72 -2.44 -9.20
CA VAL A 67 1.61 -2.01 -10.29
C VAL A 67 1.84 -3.19 -11.21
N GLN A 68 1.45 -3.03 -12.49
CA GLN A 68 1.63 -4.06 -13.51
C GLN A 68 2.93 -3.88 -14.32
N LEU A 69 3.35 -2.63 -14.53
CA LEU A 69 4.53 -2.29 -15.33
C LEU A 69 5.09 -0.93 -14.87
N THR A 70 6.41 -0.85 -14.74
CA THR A 70 7.16 0.40 -14.53
C THR A 70 7.98 0.69 -15.77
N VAL A 71 7.83 1.89 -16.34
CA VAL A 71 8.54 2.32 -17.55
C VAL A 71 9.40 3.56 -17.27
N PRO A 72 10.60 3.67 -17.87
CA PRO A 72 11.37 4.91 -17.82
C PRO A 72 10.65 6.02 -18.61
N LEU A 73 10.80 7.25 -18.13
CA LEU A 73 10.27 8.46 -18.78
C LEU A 73 11.08 8.86 -20.01
#